data_AF-A0A3C1BY03-F1
#
_entry.id   AF-A0A3C1BY03-F1
#
_cell.length_a   1.000
_cell.length_b   1.000
_cell.length_c   1.000
_cell.angle_alpha   90.00
_cell.angle_beta   90.00
_cell.angle_gamma   90.00
#
_symmetry.space_group_name_H-M   'P 1'
#
loop_
_entity.id
_entity.type
_entity.pdbx_description
1 polymer ?
#
loop_
_entity_poly.entity_id
_entity_poly.type
_entity_poly.pdbx_seq_one_letter_code
_entity_poly.pdbx_strand_id
1 'polypeptide(L)' 'MAHTEASVPTKKRILQTCVRLFLMQGYQKTTMLQILEGSQVSNSSFQNIFRAKDGVLAELVDFMFAYQFGT' A
#
# COMPACT_ATOMS: atom_id res chain seq x y z
N MET A 1 -13.97 14.90 15.07
CA MET A 1 -12.52 14.59 14.95
C MET A 1 -12.24 14.34 13.48
N ALA A 2 -11.37 15.16 12.88
CA ALA A 2 -11.15 15.21 11.43
C ALA A 2 -10.28 14.02 10.96
N HIS A 3 -10.92 12.94 10.53
CA HIS A 3 -10.25 11.75 9.98
C HIS A 3 -10.88 11.36 8.65
N THR A 4 -10.69 12.12 7.57
CA THR A 4 -11.11 11.60 6.25
C THR A 4 -10.25 12.08 5.08
N GLU A 5 -9.89 13.37 4.98
CA GLU A 5 -9.34 13.86 3.70
C GLU A 5 -7.82 13.69 3.52
N ALA A 6 -7.01 13.86 4.58
CA ALA A 6 -5.54 13.73 4.48
C ALA A 6 -5.05 12.27 4.36
N SER A 7 -5.90 11.30 4.70
CA SER A 7 -5.56 9.87 4.70
C SER A 7 -5.54 9.27 3.29
N VAL A 8 -6.46 9.70 2.43
CA VAL A 8 -6.63 9.24 1.04
C VAL A 8 -5.35 9.47 0.20
N PRO A 9 -4.73 10.67 0.17
CA PRO A 9 -3.50 10.88 -0.59
C PRO A 9 -2.34 10.05 -0.04
N THR A 10 -2.29 9.80 1.27
CA THR A 10 -1.23 8.99 1.90
C THR A 10 -1.38 7.51 1.53
N LYS A 11 -2.59 6.97 1.63
CA LYS A 11 -2.91 5.60 1.23
C LYS A 11 -2.57 5.36 -0.26
N LYS A 12 -2.92 6.30 -1.13
CA LYS A 12 -2.60 6.24 -2.56
C LYS A 12 -1.11 6.18 -2.82
N ARG A 13 -0.29 7.00 -2.15
CA ARG A 13 1.19 6.96 -2.29
C ARG A 13 1.75 5.61 -1.88
N ILE A 14 1.31 5.06 -0.75
CA ILE A 14 1.75 3.74 -0.27
C ILE A 14 1.43 2.65 -1.31
N LEU A 15 0.20 2.62 -1.82
CA LEU A 15 -0.23 1.66 -2.83
C LEU A 15 0.57 1.80 -4.13
N GLN A 16 0.77 3.01 -4.64
CA GLN A 16 1.56 3.25 -5.86
C GLN A 16 3.02 2.77 -5.72
N THR A 17 3.65 3.06 -4.58
CA THR A 17 5.00 2.60 -4.28
C THR A 17 5.06 1.07 -4.20
N CYS A 18 4.08 0.44 -3.55
CA CYS A 18 4.02 -1.02 -3.43
C CYS A 18 3.79 -1.70 -4.78
N VAL A 19 2.88 -1.19 -5.61
CA VAL A 19 2.68 -1.69 -7.00
C VAL A 19 3.99 -1.67 -7.76
N ARG A 20 4.69 -0.52 -7.76
CA ARG A 20 5.97 -0.39 -8.45
C ARG A 20 7.00 -1.41 -7.94
N LEU A 21 7.21 -1.47 -6.62
CA LEU A 21 8.22 -2.36 -6.03
C LEU A 21 7.88 -3.84 -6.23
N PHE A 22 6.62 -4.22 -6.05
CA PHE A 22 6.17 -5.60 -6.23
C PHE A 22 6.33 -6.07 -7.67
N LEU A 23 6.03 -5.22 -8.66
CA LEU A 23 6.22 -5.56 -10.08
C LEU A 23 7.69 -5.58 -10.50
N MET A 24 8.53 -4.69 -9.94
CA MET A 24 9.94 -4.60 -10.35
C MET A 24 10.83 -5.68 -9.74
N GLN A 25 10.65 -6.02 -8.46
CA GLN A 25 11.55 -6.93 -7.73
C GLN A 25 10.83 -8.08 -7.02
N GLY A 26 9.50 -8.13 -7.09
CA GLY A 26 8.69 -9.14 -6.42
C GLY A 26 8.37 -8.80 -4.97
N TYR A 27 7.21 -9.28 -4.50
CA TYR A 27 6.73 -9.08 -3.13
C TYR A 27 7.76 -9.47 -2.05
N GLN A 28 8.39 -10.63 -2.21
CA GLN A 28 9.29 -11.21 -1.21
C GLN A 28 10.52 -10.33 -0.97
N LYS A 29 11.09 -9.76 -2.03
CA LYS A 29 12.30 -8.92 -1.94
C LYS A 29 12.02 -7.49 -1.49
N THR A 30 10.77 -7.04 -1.55
CA THR A 30 10.38 -5.71 -1.07
C THR A 30 10.38 -5.63 0.45
N THR A 31 11.13 -4.67 0.99
CA THR A 31 11.23 -4.42 2.43
C THR A 31 10.31 -3.28 2.85
N MET A 32 9.99 -3.24 4.15
CA MET A 32 9.23 -2.13 4.74
C MET A 32 9.95 -0.79 4.58
N LEU A 33 11.29 -0.77 4.70
CA LEU A 33 12.07 0.45 4.56
C LEU A 33 11.91 1.07 3.15
N GLN A 34 12.02 0.24 2.11
CA GLN A 34 11.83 0.70 0.72
C GLN A 34 10.42 1.27 0.48
N ILE A 35 9.40 0.70 1.13
CA ILE A 35 8.02 1.19 1.04
C ILE A 35 7.90 2.56 1.72
N LEU A 36 8.43 2.70 2.94
CA LEU A 36 8.37 3.96 3.70
C LEU A 36 9.10 5.10 2.98
N GLU A 37 10.33 4.83 2.53
CA GLU A 37 11.14 5.80 1.77
C GLU A 37 10.48 6.16 0.43
N GLY A 38 10.05 5.14 -0.33
CA GLY A 38 9.47 5.34 -1.66
C GLY A 38 8.08 5.99 -1.65
N SER A 39 7.36 5.96 -0.52
CA SER A 39 6.05 6.63 -0.37
C SER A 39 6.12 7.93 0.42
N GLN A 40 7.30 8.28 0.96
CA GLN A 40 7.56 9.44 1.81
C GLN A 40 6.61 9.50 3.02
N VAL A 41 6.46 8.38 3.72
CA VAL A 41 5.63 8.28 4.92
C VAL A 41 6.44 7.78 6.11
N SER A 42 6.10 8.26 7.31
CA SER A 42 6.66 7.71 8.54
C SER A 42 6.10 6.31 8.80
N ASN A 43 6.83 5.52 9.60
CA ASN A 43 6.33 4.23 10.06
C ASN A 43 5.00 4.36 10.82
N SER A 44 4.82 5.40 11.65
CA SER A 44 3.55 5.65 12.35
C SER A 44 2.40 5.94 11.39
N SER A 45 2.64 6.76 10.36
CA SER A 45 1.63 7.07 9.34
C SER A 45 1.25 5.84 8.53
N PHE A 46 2.23 5.00 8.18
CA PHE A 46 1.97 3.71 7.55
C PHE A 46 1.11 2.81 8.44
N GLN A 47 1.48 2.64 9.71
CA GLN A 47 0.80 1.76 10.66
C GLN A 47 -0.65 2.18 10.96
N ASN A 48 -0.96 3.47 10.82
CA ASN A 48 -2.33 3.97 10.92
C ASN A 48 -3.23 3.52 9.76
N ILE A 49 -2.65 3.10 8.62
CA ILE A 49 -3.37 2.72 7.41
C ILE A 49 -3.25 1.21 7.17
N PHE A 50 -2.03 0.68 7.23
CA PHE A 50 -1.69 -0.71 6.97
C PHE A 50 -0.88 -1.28 8.12
N ARG A 51 -1.29 -2.42 8.67
CA ARG A 51 -0.57 -3.07 9.78
C ARG A 51 0.78 -3.67 9.34
N ALA A 52 0.86 -4.17 8.11
CA ALA A 52 2.04 -4.86 7.60
C ALA A 52 2.08 -4.82 6.06
N LYS A 53 3.21 -5.25 5.49
CA LYS A 53 3.41 -5.44 4.04
C LYS A 53 2.31 -6.33 3.42
N ASP A 54 1.90 -7.38 4.14
CA ASP A 54 0.81 -8.28 3.71
C ASP A 54 -0.53 -7.56 3.56
N GLY A 55 -0.81 -6.59 4.42
CA GLY A 55 -2.05 -5.80 4.35
C GLY A 55 -2.13 -4.96 3.07
N VAL A 56 -0.99 -4.45 2.60
CA VAL A 56 -0.94 -3.71 1.33
C VAL A 56 -1.13 -4.64 0.13
N LEU A 57 -0.55 -5.85 0.19
CA LEU A 57 -0.72 -6.84 -0.86
C LEU A 57 -2.18 -7.29 -0.98
N ALA A 58 -2.83 -7.59 0.14
CA ALA A 58 -4.23 -8.01 0.17
C ALA A 58 -5.15 -6.96 -0.46
N GLU A 59 -4.98 -5.68 -0.08
CA GLU A 59 -5.76 -4.60 -0.66
C GLU A 59 -5.48 -4.39 -2.16
N LEU A 60 -4.23 -4.55 -2.57
CA LEU A 60 -3.88 -4.46 -3.99
C LEU A 60 -4.54 -5.56 -4.82
N VAL A 61 -4.51 -6.80 -4.34
CA VAL A 61 -5.14 -7.95 -5.02
C VAL A 61 -6.65 -7.74 -5.08
N ASP A 62 -7.29 -7.36 -3.97
CA ASP A 62 -8.73 -7.08 -3.95
C ASP A 62 -9.10 -6.01 -4.99
N PHE A 63 -8.38 -4.89 -5.03
CA PHE A 63 -8.61 -3.83 -6.01
C PHE A 63 -8.39 -4.27 -7.47
N MET A 64 -7.31 -5.00 -7.76
CA MET A 64 -6.97 -5.41 -9.13
C MET A 64 -7.99 -6.40 -9.70
N PHE A 65 -8.57 -7.23 -8.84
CA PHE A 65 -9.45 -8.33 -9.25
C PHE A 65 -10.93 -8.10 -8.91
N ALA A 66 -11.30 -6.98 -8.28
CA ALA A 66 -12.66 -6.66 -7.83
C ALA A 66 -13.76 -6.86 -8.90
N TYR A 67 -13.41 -6.71 -10.18
CA TYR A 67 -14.35 -6.84 -11.30
C TYR A 67 -13.96 -7.93 -12.31
N GLN A 68 -12.89 -8.69 -12.05
CA GLN A 68 -12.39 -9.68 -13.03
C GLN A 68 -13.09 -11.04 -12.95
N PHE A 69 -13.73 -11.36 -11.83
CA PHE A 69 -14.32 -12.69 -11.59
C PHE A 69 -15.80 -12.64 -11.18
N GLY A 70 -16.52 -11.57 -11.52
CA GLY A 70 -17.97 -11.50 -11.31
C GLY A 70 -18.72 -12.44 -12.24
N THR A 71 -19.74 -13.13 -11.70
CA THR A 71 -20.78 -13.87 -12.45
C THR A 71 -21.81 -12.95 -13.07
#